data_AF-A0A485KG76-F1
#
_entry.id   AF-A0A485KG76-F1
#
_cell.length_a   1.000
_cell.length_b   1.000
_cell.length_c   1.000
_cell.angle_alpha   90.00
_cell.angle_beta   90.00
_cell.angle_gamma   90.00
#
_symmetry.space_group_name_H-M   'P 1'
#
loop_
_entity.id
_entity.type
_entity.pdbx_description
1 polymer ?
#
loop_
_entity_poly.entity_id
_entity_poly.type
_entity_poly.pdbx_seq_one_letter_code
_entity_poly.pdbx_strand_id
1 'polypeptide(L)'
;MLHCFCNRPPMHTVQQHCQALGEILAGRVHAHFSSFRRATFLFDASAIESLETTLVVEMRELAKRMFVLHTSVDTLAAEKAALMARLTQVQDENAALAAKIKHVMMDAYNQSQQLQRRMHVLTQLWEKEKGILKSQWEAEVAERNQMALDRALDEAAAREERYLRRMDDEKRLEMEAMRRHFNLQKDTEIELLGNQLQRRAHHEMEAKLSAMTEEVQADQRRKQARTQLLEKQLLIPPSTSAS
;
A
#
# COMPACT_ATOMS: atom_id res chain seq x y z
N MET A 1 -17.11 47.89 -54.15
CA MET A 1 -18.42 48.16 -53.53
C MET A 1 -18.85 49.55 -53.96
N LEU A 2 -19.86 49.62 -54.84
CA LEU A 2 -20.40 50.87 -55.37
C LEU A 2 -21.23 51.54 -54.27
N HIS A 3 -20.73 52.65 -53.73
CA HIS A 3 -21.52 53.57 -52.93
C HIS A 3 -22.65 54.13 -53.79
N CYS A 4 -23.87 53.62 -53.61
CA CYS A 4 -25.06 54.37 -54.00
C CYS A 4 -25.16 55.57 -53.05
N PHE A 5 -24.51 56.67 -53.41
CA PHE A 5 -24.87 57.99 -52.91
C PHE A 5 -26.27 58.29 -53.46
N CYS A 6 -27.29 57.87 -52.70
CA CYS A 6 -28.61 58.46 -52.83
C CYS A 6 -28.45 59.92 -52.39
N ASN A 7 -28.23 60.82 -53.36
CA ASN A 7 -28.45 62.25 -53.20
C ASN A 7 -29.94 62.47 -52.89
N ARG A 8 -30.35 62.17 -51.66
CA ARG A 8 -31.68 62.52 -51.17
C ARG A 8 -31.66 64.00 -50.79
N PRO A 9 -32.63 64.77 -51.27
CA PRO A 9 -32.72 66.18 -50.96
C PRO A 9 -32.97 66.32 -49.43
N PRO A 10 -32.34 67.28 -48.74
CA PRO A 10 -32.39 67.40 -47.29
C PRO A 10 -33.84 67.55 -46.79
N MET A 11 -34.19 67.05 -45.60
CA MET A 11 -35.55 67.09 -45.03
C MET A 11 -36.27 68.44 -45.19
N HIS A 12 -35.53 69.53 -45.08
CA HIS A 12 -36.02 70.91 -45.27
C HIS A 12 -36.58 71.16 -46.68
N THR A 13 -36.00 70.53 -47.70
CA THR A 13 -36.47 70.59 -49.09
C THR A 13 -37.67 69.69 -49.35
N VAL A 14 -37.84 68.58 -48.63
CA VAL A 14 -39.04 67.73 -48.75
C VAL A 14 -40.24 68.44 -48.12
N GLN A 15 -40.07 69.08 -46.97
CA GLN A 15 -41.12 69.90 -46.35
C GLN A 15 -41.54 71.06 -47.26
N GLN A 16 -40.56 71.81 -47.77
CA GLN A 16 -40.81 72.90 -48.72
C GLN A 16 -41.45 72.40 -50.02
N HIS A 17 -41.05 71.22 -50.51
CA HIS A 17 -41.62 70.64 -51.72
C HIS A 17 -43.07 70.16 -51.51
N CYS A 18 -43.38 69.50 -50.40
CA CYS A 18 -44.75 69.09 -50.09
C CYS A 18 -45.66 70.32 -49.85
N GLN A 19 -45.17 71.35 -49.16
CA GLN A 19 -45.89 72.61 -48.99
C GLN A 19 -46.12 73.31 -50.34
N ALA A 20 -45.09 73.43 -51.17
CA ALA A 20 -45.20 74.00 -52.51
C ALA A 20 -46.16 73.19 -53.40
N LEU A 21 -46.16 71.86 -53.34
CA LEU A 21 -47.13 71.03 -54.04
C LEU A 21 -48.56 71.29 -53.56
N GLY A 22 -48.78 71.42 -52.25
CA GLY A 22 -50.07 71.78 -51.69
C GLY A 22 -50.55 73.16 -52.15
N GLU A 23 -49.65 74.14 -52.23
CA GLU A 23 -49.95 75.48 -52.74
C GLU A 23 -50.20 75.51 -54.25
N ILE A 24 -49.41 74.79 -55.04
CA ILE A 24 -49.58 74.66 -56.49
C ILE A 24 -50.90 73.97 -56.81
N LEU A 25 -51.24 72.89 -56.10
CA LEU A 25 -52.51 72.18 -56.27
C LEU A 25 -53.69 73.06 -55.85
N ALA A 26 -53.60 73.75 -54.72
CA ALA A 26 -54.60 74.73 -54.29
C ALA A 26 -54.78 75.87 -55.30
N GLY A 27 -53.68 76.39 -55.86
CA GLY A 27 -53.71 77.44 -56.88
C GLY A 27 -54.31 76.96 -58.21
N ARG A 28 -54.06 75.71 -58.61
CA ARG A 28 -54.69 75.08 -59.79
C ARG A 28 -56.17 74.87 -59.59
N VAL A 29 -56.58 74.41 -58.40
CA VAL A 29 -57.99 74.29 -58.01
C VAL A 29 -58.65 75.66 -58.08
N HIS A 30 -58.05 76.69 -57.47
CA HIS A 30 -58.56 78.06 -57.50
C HIS A 30 -58.68 78.62 -58.93
N ALA A 31 -57.66 78.44 -59.75
CA ALA A 31 -57.67 78.88 -61.15
C ALA A 31 -58.75 78.16 -61.97
N HIS A 32 -58.95 76.85 -61.75
CA HIS A 32 -60.00 76.07 -62.38
C HIS A 32 -61.38 76.59 -61.99
N PHE A 33 -61.65 76.78 -60.69
CA PHE A 33 -62.93 77.31 -60.21
C PHE A 33 -63.18 78.76 -60.64
N SER A 34 -62.13 79.59 -60.73
CA SER A 34 -62.21 80.95 -61.27
C SER A 34 -62.59 80.95 -62.76
N SER A 35 -61.99 80.05 -63.55
CA SER A 35 -62.36 79.90 -64.96
C SER A 35 -63.76 79.30 -65.13
N PHE A 36 -64.15 78.35 -64.28
CA PHE A 36 -65.47 77.72 -64.29
C PHE A 36 -66.58 78.73 -63.99
N ARG A 37 -66.38 79.58 -62.97
CA ARG A 37 -67.30 80.68 -62.61
C ARG A 37 -67.52 81.66 -63.75
N ARG A 38 -66.47 81.96 -64.55
CA ARG A 38 -66.60 82.83 -65.74
C ARG A 38 -67.39 82.18 -66.88
N ALA A 39 -67.37 80.85 -66.96
CA ALA A 39 -68.00 80.10 -68.04
C ALA A 39 -69.45 79.65 -67.74
N THR A 40 -69.87 79.67 -66.48
CA THR A 40 -71.19 79.15 -66.06
C THR A 40 -71.95 80.16 -65.20
N PHE A 41 -73.06 80.68 -65.73
CA PHE A 41 -73.88 81.73 -65.11
C PHE A 41 -75.08 81.20 -64.30
N LEU A 42 -75.32 79.88 -64.29
CA LEU A 42 -76.57 79.26 -63.81
C LEU A 42 -76.45 78.46 -62.50
N PHE A 43 -75.25 78.35 -61.91
CA PHE A 43 -75.05 77.57 -60.69
C PHE A 43 -75.03 78.45 -59.45
N ASP A 44 -75.44 77.88 -58.32
CA ASP A 44 -75.36 78.52 -57.00
C ASP A 44 -73.90 78.83 -56.66
N ALA A 45 -73.55 80.12 -56.70
CA ALA A 45 -72.20 80.61 -56.45
C ALA A 45 -71.68 80.20 -55.06
N SER A 46 -72.56 80.12 -54.06
CA SER A 46 -72.17 79.78 -52.68
C SER A 46 -71.75 78.30 -52.56
N ALA A 47 -72.46 77.41 -53.26
CA ALA A 47 -72.13 75.99 -53.30
C ALA A 47 -70.77 75.75 -53.98
N ILE A 48 -70.49 76.46 -55.09
CA ILE A 48 -69.22 76.36 -55.81
C ILE A 48 -68.06 76.87 -54.95
N GLU A 49 -68.21 78.00 -54.26
CA GLU A 49 -67.18 78.53 -53.36
C GLU A 49 -66.93 77.60 -52.15
N SER A 50 -67.99 76.99 -51.61
CA SER A 50 -67.85 75.99 -50.55
C SER A 50 -67.08 74.75 -51.00
N LEU A 51 -67.30 74.32 -52.25
CA LEU A 51 -66.66 73.14 -52.81
C LEU A 51 -65.18 73.44 -53.14
N GLU A 52 -64.89 74.61 -53.69
CA GLU A 52 -63.53 75.09 -53.94
C GLU A 52 -62.71 75.17 -52.64
N THR A 53 -63.27 75.80 -51.60
CA THR A 53 -62.60 75.95 -50.30
C THR A 53 -62.36 74.59 -49.64
N THR A 54 -63.32 73.68 -49.68
CA THR A 54 -63.18 72.31 -49.18
C THR A 54 -62.07 71.56 -49.92
N LEU A 55 -62.04 71.63 -51.25
CA LEU A 55 -61.04 70.94 -52.07
C LEU A 55 -59.63 71.49 -51.85
N VAL A 56 -59.49 72.80 -51.63
CA VAL A 56 -58.22 73.44 -51.25
C VAL A 56 -57.73 72.96 -49.87
N VAL A 57 -58.62 72.84 -48.88
CA VAL A 57 -58.28 72.32 -47.54
C VAL A 57 -57.82 70.86 -47.64
N GLU A 58 -58.54 70.02 -48.37
CA GLU A 58 -58.18 68.61 -48.57
C GLU A 58 -56.83 68.45 -49.28
N MET A 59 -56.54 69.26 -50.31
CA MET A 59 -55.23 69.22 -51.00
C MET A 59 -54.07 69.60 -50.07
N ARG A 60 -54.27 70.59 -49.20
CA ARG A 60 -53.27 70.98 -48.19
C ARG A 60 -53.10 69.90 -47.13
N GLU A 61 -54.19 69.26 -46.71
CA GLU A 61 -54.14 68.19 -45.72
C GLU A 61 -53.47 66.93 -46.27
N LEU A 62 -53.72 66.58 -47.54
CA LEU A 62 -53.02 65.51 -48.24
C LEU A 62 -51.51 65.77 -48.32
N ALA A 63 -51.10 67.02 -48.61
CA ALA A 63 -49.70 67.40 -48.62
C ALA A 63 -49.01 67.25 -47.25
N LYS A 64 -49.70 67.59 -46.15
CA LYS A 64 -49.20 67.35 -44.78
C LYS A 64 -49.06 65.86 -44.50
N ARG A 65 -50.07 65.04 -44.83
CA ARG A 65 -50.01 63.58 -44.65
C ARG A 65 -48.88 62.95 -45.45
N MET A 66 -48.65 63.43 -46.68
CA MET A 66 -47.54 62.96 -47.52
C MET A 66 -46.17 63.31 -46.92
N PHE A 67 -46.03 64.50 -46.33
CA PHE A 67 -44.82 64.87 -45.59
C PHE A 67 -44.58 63.95 -44.38
N VAL A 68 -45.60 63.71 -43.55
CA VAL A 68 -45.51 62.80 -42.39
C VAL A 68 -45.16 61.37 -42.82
N LEU A 69 -45.73 60.90 -43.94
CA LEU A 69 -45.38 59.59 -44.48
C LEU A 69 -43.90 59.55 -44.90
N HIS A 70 -43.42 60.58 -45.62
CA HIS A 70 -42.02 60.67 -46.03
C HIS A 70 -41.07 60.63 -44.83
N THR A 71 -41.35 61.41 -43.79
CA THR A 71 -40.51 61.44 -42.59
C THR A 71 -40.51 60.09 -41.88
N SER A 72 -41.68 59.44 -41.76
CA SER A 72 -41.79 58.10 -41.15
C SER A 72 -41.01 57.02 -41.92
N VAL A 73 -41.00 57.09 -43.25
CA VAL A 73 -40.24 56.16 -44.09
C VAL A 73 -38.74 56.38 -43.91
N ASP A 74 -38.31 57.63 -43.81
CA ASP A 74 -36.90 57.97 -43.57
C ASP A 74 -36.44 57.52 -42.17
N THR A 75 -37.27 57.70 -41.13
CA THR A 75 -36.94 57.22 -39.78
C THR A 75 -36.86 55.69 -39.74
N LEU A 76 -37.82 54.99 -40.35
CA LEU A 76 -37.80 53.53 -40.44
C LEU A 76 -36.58 53.02 -41.22
N ALA A 77 -36.17 53.72 -42.28
CA ALA A 77 -34.97 53.37 -43.04
C ALA A 77 -33.70 53.53 -42.19
N ALA A 78 -33.61 54.60 -41.39
CA ALA A 78 -32.50 54.82 -40.47
C ALA A 78 -32.47 53.77 -39.35
N GLU A 79 -33.61 53.44 -38.75
CA GLU A 79 -33.74 52.39 -37.74
C GLU A 79 -33.36 51.02 -38.29
N LYS A 80 -33.81 50.69 -39.50
CA LYS A 80 -33.41 49.45 -40.18
C LYS A 80 -31.89 49.39 -40.38
N ALA A 81 -31.26 50.48 -40.83
CA ALA A 81 -29.82 50.52 -41.02
C ALA A 81 -29.06 50.33 -39.68
N ALA A 82 -29.53 50.98 -38.61
CA ALA A 82 -28.97 50.82 -37.27
C ALA A 82 -29.12 49.40 -36.73
N LEU A 83 -30.30 48.77 -36.90
CA LEU A 83 -30.54 47.39 -36.51
C LEU A 83 -29.69 46.40 -37.29
N MET A 84 -29.51 46.61 -38.60
CA MET A 84 -28.63 45.78 -39.42
C MET A 84 -27.17 45.87 -38.97
N ALA A 85 -26.69 47.08 -38.67
CA ALA A 85 -25.34 47.27 -38.14
C ALA A 85 -25.16 46.60 -36.76
N ARG A 86 -26.20 46.66 -35.91
CA ARG A 86 -26.18 45.97 -34.61
C ARG A 86 -26.20 44.46 -34.77
N LEU A 87 -26.98 43.94 -35.72
CA LEU A 87 -27.04 42.51 -36.01
C LEU A 87 -25.68 41.98 -36.47
N THR A 88 -25.01 42.68 -37.40
CA THR A 88 -23.67 42.28 -37.84
C THR A 88 -22.66 42.31 -36.70
N GLN A 89 -22.72 43.34 -35.85
CA GLN A 89 -21.86 43.42 -34.67
C GLN A 89 -22.07 42.22 -33.73
N VAL A 90 -23.33 41.89 -33.41
CA VAL A 90 -23.65 40.76 -32.51
C VAL A 90 -23.24 39.42 -33.15
N GLN A 91 -23.36 39.28 -34.47
CA GLN A 91 -22.87 38.09 -35.19
C GLN A 91 -21.35 37.93 -35.07
N ASP A 92 -20.60 39.01 -35.23
CA ASP A 92 -19.14 39.01 -35.08
C ASP A 92 -18.71 38.71 -33.63
N GLU A 93 -19.39 39.32 -32.65
CA GLU A 93 -19.16 39.04 -31.23
C GLU A 93 -19.44 37.57 -30.88
N ASN A 94 -20.53 37.01 -31.40
CA ASN A 94 -20.85 35.58 -31.22
C ASN A 94 -19.82 34.66 -31.87
N ALA A 95 -19.35 34.99 -33.08
CA ALA A 95 -18.31 34.22 -33.76
C ALA A 95 -16.99 34.25 -32.96
N ALA A 96 -16.61 35.42 -32.44
CA ALA A 96 -15.43 35.58 -31.60
C ALA A 96 -15.54 34.81 -30.28
N LEU A 97 -16.71 34.83 -29.63
CA LEU A 97 -16.97 34.06 -28.41
C LEU A 97 -16.94 32.55 -28.68
N ALA A 98 -17.54 32.07 -29.76
CA ALA A 98 -17.51 30.67 -30.14
C ALA A 98 -16.08 30.18 -30.39
N ALA A 99 -15.24 30.99 -31.05
CA ALA A 99 -13.83 30.69 -31.24
C ALA A 99 -13.06 30.62 -29.91
N LYS A 100 -13.30 31.56 -28.99
CA LYS A 100 -12.71 31.56 -27.63
C LYS A 100 -13.12 30.32 -26.84
N ILE A 101 -14.41 29.96 -26.83
CA ILE A 101 -14.92 28.77 -26.14
C ILE A 101 -14.24 27.51 -26.70
N LYS A 102 -14.17 27.38 -28.03
CA LYS A 102 -13.49 26.25 -28.67
C LYS A 102 -12.03 26.13 -28.24
N HIS A 103 -11.30 27.24 -28.16
CA HIS A 103 -9.92 27.25 -27.69
C HIS A 103 -9.80 26.81 -26.24
N VAL A 104 -10.61 27.38 -25.34
CA VAL A 104 -10.61 27.05 -23.91
C VAL A 104 -10.94 25.56 -23.69
N MET A 105 -11.93 25.02 -24.43
CA MET A 105 -12.27 23.61 -24.36
C MET A 105 -11.13 22.71 -24.84
N MET A 106 -10.42 23.11 -25.91
CA MET A 106 -9.26 22.37 -26.41
C MET A 106 -8.11 22.38 -25.40
N ASP A 107 -7.83 23.52 -24.77
CA ASP A 107 -6.80 23.63 -23.74
C ASP A 107 -7.14 22.78 -22.52
N ALA A 108 -8.39 22.84 -22.04
CA ALA A 108 -8.87 22.03 -20.92
C ALA A 108 -8.75 20.52 -21.24
N TYR A 109 -9.11 20.11 -22.46
CA TYR A 109 -8.94 18.74 -22.92
C TYR A 109 -7.46 18.32 -22.93
N ASN A 110 -6.57 19.16 -23.46
CA ASN A 110 -5.14 18.88 -23.50
C ASN A 110 -4.52 18.78 -22.09
N GLN A 111 -4.92 19.67 -21.18
CA GLN A 111 -4.51 19.62 -19.77
C GLN A 111 -5.00 18.34 -19.09
N SER A 112 -6.26 17.96 -19.31
CA SER A 112 -6.82 16.71 -18.81
C SER A 112 -6.03 15.49 -19.31
N GLN A 113 -5.70 15.44 -20.60
CA GLN A 113 -4.89 14.37 -21.20
C GLN A 113 -3.46 14.33 -20.63
N GLN A 114 -2.88 15.49 -20.31
CA GLN A 114 -1.57 15.55 -19.68
C GLN A 114 -1.61 15.05 -18.23
N LEU A 115 -2.64 15.44 -17.46
CA LEU A 115 -2.84 14.97 -16.10
C LEU A 115 -3.09 13.46 -16.04
N GLN A 116 -3.91 12.93 -16.95
CA GLN A 116 -4.16 11.48 -17.03
C GLN A 116 -2.88 10.70 -17.32
N ARG A 117 -2.03 11.19 -18.23
CA ARG A 117 -0.72 10.60 -18.51
C ARG A 117 0.21 10.64 -17.29
N ARG A 118 0.28 11.77 -16.58
CA ARG A 118 1.06 11.90 -15.35
C ARG A 118 0.57 10.94 -14.26
N MET A 119 -0.75 10.85 -14.05
CA MET A 119 -1.35 9.95 -13.08
C MET A 119 -1.02 8.48 -13.39
N HIS A 120 -1.08 8.09 -14.67
CA HIS A 120 -0.71 6.74 -15.09
C HIS A 120 0.75 6.41 -14.77
N VAL A 121 1.68 7.31 -15.09
CA VAL A 121 3.11 7.12 -14.78
C VAL A 121 3.34 7.03 -13.27
N LEU A 122 2.73 7.92 -12.48
CA LEU A 122 2.87 7.90 -11.02
C LEU A 122 2.33 6.59 -10.41
N THR A 123 1.22 6.09 -10.94
CA THR A 123 0.64 4.81 -10.50
C THR A 123 1.60 3.65 -10.77
N GLN A 124 2.20 3.60 -11.97
CA GLN A 124 3.19 2.56 -12.30
C GLN A 124 4.45 2.64 -11.43
N LEU A 125 4.93 3.85 -11.13
CA LEU A 125 6.09 4.05 -10.25
C LEU A 125 5.77 3.59 -8.82
N TRP A 126 4.60 3.94 -8.31
CA TRP A 126 4.15 3.51 -7.00
C TRP A 126 4.00 1.98 -6.90
N GLU A 127 3.43 1.33 -7.92
CA GLU A 127 3.32 -0.13 -7.96
C GLU A 127 4.70 -0.81 -7.95
N LYS A 128 5.66 -0.26 -8.70
CA LYS A 128 7.06 -0.76 -8.72
C LYS A 128 7.72 -0.60 -7.35
N GLU A 129 7.64 0.59 -6.76
CA GLU A 129 8.23 0.88 -5.45
C GLU A 129 7.61 -0.01 -4.35
N LYS A 130 6.29 -0.18 -4.38
CA LYS A 130 5.58 -1.11 -3.50
C LYS A 130 6.10 -2.54 -3.66
N GLY A 131 6.32 -3.00 -4.90
CA GLY A 131 6.88 -4.33 -5.18
C GLY A 131 8.29 -4.50 -4.60
N ILE A 132 9.15 -3.49 -4.78
CA ILE A 132 10.51 -3.47 -4.22
C ILE A 132 10.47 -3.53 -2.69
N LEU A 133 9.71 -2.63 -2.06
CA LEU A 133 9.60 -2.58 -0.60
C LEU A 133 9.04 -3.88 -0.01
N LYS A 134 8.04 -4.47 -0.66
CA LYS A 134 7.50 -5.78 -0.26
C LYS A 134 8.58 -6.86 -0.32
N SER A 135 9.33 -6.93 -1.42
CA SER A 135 10.40 -7.93 -1.57
C SER A 135 11.52 -7.77 -0.54
N GLN A 136 11.89 -6.52 -0.21
CA GLN A 136 12.88 -6.22 0.83
C GLN A 136 12.38 -6.65 2.19
N TRP A 137 11.14 -6.32 2.53
CA TRP A 137 10.53 -6.73 3.79
C TRP A 137 10.44 -8.26 3.91
N GLU A 138 10.04 -8.96 2.85
CA GLU A 138 10.00 -10.43 2.83
C GLU A 138 11.39 -11.04 3.03
N ALA A 139 12.43 -10.47 2.41
CA ALA A 139 13.81 -10.90 2.60
C ALA A 139 14.31 -10.66 4.03
N GLU A 140 14.06 -9.49 4.62
CA GLU A 140 14.43 -9.18 6.01
C GLU A 140 13.73 -10.11 7.01
N VAL A 141 12.45 -10.42 6.78
CA VAL A 141 11.70 -11.35 7.63
C VAL A 141 12.26 -12.76 7.50
N ALA A 142 12.56 -13.22 6.28
CA ALA A 142 13.17 -14.53 6.04
C ALA A 142 14.53 -14.64 6.72
N GLU A 143 15.37 -13.61 6.62
CA GLU A 143 16.68 -13.54 7.28
C GLU A 143 16.55 -13.61 8.81
N ARG A 144 15.65 -12.82 9.41
CA ARG A 144 15.40 -12.85 10.86
C ARG A 144 14.92 -14.22 11.33
N ASN A 145 14.03 -14.86 10.57
CA ASN A 145 13.53 -16.19 10.89
C ASN A 145 14.65 -17.24 10.77
N GLN A 146 15.50 -17.15 9.74
CA GLN A 146 16.63 -18.04 9.58
C GLN A 146 17.61 -17.90 10.75
N MET A 147 17.99 -16.67 11.12
CA MET A 147 18.86 -16.43 12.27
C MET A 147 18.26 -16.93 13.58
N ALA A 148 16.93 -16.83 13.75
CA ALA A 148 16.25 -17.35 14.94
C ALA A 148 16.28 -18.89 14.97
N LEU A 149 16.06 -19.54 13.83
CA LEU A 149 16.16 -21.00 13.70
C LEU A 149 17.58 -21.49 13.95
N ASP A 150 18.59 -20.84 13.37
CA ASP A 150 19.99 -21.21 13.56
C ASP A 150 20.39 -21.13 15.03
N ARG A 151 20.00 -20.05 15.73
CA ARG A 151 20.22 -19.95 17.19
C ARG A 151 19.51 -21.05 17.96
N ALA A 152 18.27 -21.39 17.61
CA ALA A 152 17.54 -22.46 18.27
C ALA A 152 18.20 -23.83 18.05
N LEU A 153 18.74 -24.08 16.85
CA LEU A 153 19.48 -25.29 16.53
C LEU A 153 20.81 -25.36 17.29
N ASP A 154 21.56 -24.27 17.36
CA ASP A 154 22.81 -24.18 18.12
C ASP A 154 22.57 -24.42 19.62
N GLU A 155 21.51 -23.82 20.18
CA GLU A 155 21.11 -24.04 21.57
C GLU A 155 20.69 -25.50 21.81
N ALA A 156 19.92 -26.10 20.89
CA ALA A 156 19.51 -27.49 20.98
C ALA A 156 20.73 -28.43 20.92
N ALA A 157 21.65 -28.20 19.99
CA ALA A 157 22.90 -28.94 19.87
C ALA A 157 23.75 -28.84 21.14
N ALA A 158 23.90 -27.63 21.71
CA ALA A 158 24.65 -27.42 22.94
C ALA A 158 23.98 -28.06 24.17
N ARG A 159 22.65 -28.20 24.19
CA ARG A 159 21.92 -28.94 25.23
C ARG A 159 22.12 -30.44 25.08
N GLU A 160 22.04 -30.95 23.86
CA GLU A 160 22.26 -32.37 23.55
C GLU A 160 23.68 -32.80 23.89
N GLU A 161 24.69 -32.02 23.51
CA GLU A 161 26.10 -32.29 23.86
C GLU A 161 26.31 -32.33 25.38
N ARG A 162 25.70 -31.38 26.11
CA ARG A 162 25.71 -31.36 27.59
C ARG A 162 24.97 -32.54 28.20
N TYR A 163 23.92 -33.04 27.56
CA TYR A 163 23.21 -34.24 28.00
C TYR A 163 24.07 -35.49 27.78
N LEU A 164 24.62 -35.66 26.58
CA LEU A 164 25.49 -36.79 26.23
C LEU A 164 26.71 -36.87 27.14
N ARG A 165 27.39 -35.75 27.41
CA ARG A 165 28.52 -35.72 28.37
C ARG A 165 28.11 -36.17 29.78
N ARG A 166 26.95 -35.72 30.28
CA ARG A 166 26.45 -36.15 31.59
C ARG A 166 26.14 -37.64 31.61
N MET A 167 25.52 -38.16 30.55
CA MET A 167 25.26 -39.59 30.42
C MET A 167 26.56 -40.40 30.38
N ASP A 168 27.57 -39.94 29.65
CA ASP A 168 28.89 -40.60 29.60
C ASP A 168 29.58 -40.60 30.97
N ASP A 169 29.55 -39.48 31.69
CA ASP A 169 30.10 -39.36 33.04
C ASP A 169 29.36 -40.28 34.04
N GLU A 170 28.02 -40.31 33.99
CA GLU A 170 27.19 -41.21 34.80
C GLU A 170 27.52 -42.68 34.51
N LYS A 171 27.61 -43.06 33.23
CA LYS A 171 27.96 -44.43 32.82
C LYS A 171 29.37 -44.82 33.25
N ARG A 172 30.32 -43.88 33.19
CA ARG A 172 31.68 -44.11 33.66
C ARG A 172 31.70 -44.33 35.17
N LEU A 173 30.98 -43.52 35.95
CA LEU A 173 30.86 -43.69 37.40
C LEU A 173 30.21 -45.03 37.78
N GLU A 174 29.14 -45.43 37.09
CA GLU A 174 28.51 -46.75 37.25
C GLU A 174 29.50 -47.89 36.98
N MET A 175 30.26 -47.81 35.89
CA MET A 175 31.28 -48.80 35.54
C MET A 175 32.42 -48.85 36.56
N GLU A 176 32.88 -47.71 37.06
CA GLU A 176 33.90 -47.65 38.12
C GLU A 176 33.37 -48.24 39.44
N ALA A 177 32.12 -47.96 39.81
CA ALA A 177 31.48 -48.55 40.99
C ALA A 177 31.37 -50.07 40.88
N MET A 178 30.93 -50.59 39.72
CA MET A 178 30.89 -52.03 39.45
C MET A 178 32.27 -52.68 39.52
N ARG A 179 33.31 -52.03 38.97
CA ARG A 179 34.70 -52.53 39.05
C ARG A 179 35.19 -52.59 40.50
N ARG A 180 34.91 -51.58 41.32
CA ARG A 180 35.26 -51.56 42.76
C ARG A 180 34.52 -52.67 43.50
N HIS A 181 33.22 -52.83 43.25
CA HIS A 181 32.42 -53.90 43.85
C HIS A 181 32.95 -55.29 43.48
N PHE A 182 33.25 -55.52 42.20
CA PHE A 182 33.83 -56.78 41.74
C PHE A 182 35.20 -57.06 42.38
N ASN A 183 36.07 -56.04 42.47
CA ASN A 183 37.36 -56.19 43.14
C ASN A 183 37.21 -56.53 44.62
N LEU A 184 36.30 -55.85 45.33
CA LEU A 184 35.98 -56.16 46.73
C LEU A 184 35.50 -57.61 46.87
N GLN A 185 34.55 -58.04 46.05
CA GLN A 185 34.07 -59.43 46.06
C GLN A 185 35.21 -60.43 45.86
N LYS A 186 36.03 -60.22 44.81
CA LYS A 186 37.19 -61.05 44.52
C LYS A 186 38.19 -61.08 45.67
N ASP A 187 38.51 -59.94 46.27
CA ASP A 187 39.48 -59.85 47.38
C ASP A 187 38.93 -60.54 48.64
N THR A 188 37.63 -60.40 48.94
CA THR A 188 36.99 -61.12 50.04
C THR A 188 36.95 -62.64 49.82
N GLU A 189 36.74 -63.09 48.59
CA GLU A 189 36.80 -64.52 48.24
C GLU A 189 38.22 -65.06 48.36
N ILE A 190 39.24 -64.32 47.89
CA ILE A 190 40.65 -64.68 48.05
C ILE A 190 41.03 -64.75 49.53
N GLU A 191 40.61 -63.78 50.34
CA GLU A 191 40.87 -63.76 51.78
C GLU A 191 40.20 -64.94 52.50
N LEU A 192 38.95 -65.27 52.13
CA LEU A 192 38.24 -66.43 52.67
C LEU A 192 38.97 -67.74 52.31
N LEU A 193 39.35 -67.91 51.04
CA LEU A 193 40.09 -69.09 50.57
C LEU A 193 41.47 -69.18 51.22
N GLY A 194 42.18 -68.06 51.37
CA GLY A 194 43.46 -67.98 52.08
C GLY A 194 43.34 -68.39 53.54
N ASN A 195 42.33 -67.88 54.25
CA ASN A 195 42.03 -68.27 55.62
C ASN A 195 41.68 -69.76 55.75
N GLN A 196 40.96 -70.34 54.78
CA GLN A 196 40.68 -71.79 54.76
C GLN A 196 41.95 -72.61 54.55
N LEU A 197 42.83 -72.20 53.63
CA LEU A 197 44.12 -72.86 53.40
C LEU A 197 45.03 -72.77 54.63
N GLN A 198 45.10 -71.60 55.27
CA GLN A 198 45.89 -71.41 56.48
C GLN A 198 45.39 -72.27 57.65
N ARG A 199 44.07 -72.38 57.83
CA ARG A 199 43.48 -73.30 58.83
C ARG A 199 43.82 -74.76 58.52
N ARG A 200 43.74 -75.19 57.26
CA ARG A 200 44.15 -76.55 56.86
C ARG A 200 45.63 -76.80 57.15
N ALA A 201 46.51 -75.88 56.78
CA ALA A 201 47.94 -75.99 57.06
C ALA A 201 48.23 -76.03 58.57
N HIS A 202 47.51 -75.23 59.38
CA HIS A 202 47.62 -75.26 60.84
C HIS A 202 47.19 -76.62 61.40
N HIS A 203 46.05 -77.15 60.98
CA HIS A 203 45.60 -78.47 61.41
C HIS A 203 46.57 -79.60 60.99
N GLU A 204 47.15 -79.53 59.79
CA GLU A 204 48.19 -80.47 59.36
C GLU A 204 49.47 -80.35 60.22
N MET A 205 49.86 -79.13 60.60
CA MET A 205 51.00 -78.88 61.47
C MET A 205 50.74 -79.36 62.90
N GLU A 206 49.57 -79.08 63.47
CA GLU A 206 49.13 -79.60 64.78
C GLU A 206 49.14 -81.13 64.79
N ALA A 207 48.66 -81.75 63.72
CA ALA A 207 48.71 -83.21 63.57
C ALA A 207 50.15 -83.73 63.56
N LYS A 208 51.08 -83.07 62.85
CA LYS A 208 52.51 -83.43 62.85
C LYS A 208 53.18 -83.21 64.21
N LEU A 209 52.88 -82.11 64.90
CA LEU A 209 53.38 -81.83 66.25
C LEU A 209 52.85 -82.86 67.26
N SER A 210 51.58 -83.24 67.15
CA SER A 210 50.99 -84.30 67.96
C SER A 210 51.69 -85.64 67.72
N ALA A 211 51.94 -86.01 66.45
CA ALA A 211 52.69 -87.20 66.11
C ALA A 211 54.14 -87.18 66.66
N MET A 212 54.85 -86.05 66.55
CA MET A 212 56.21 -85.91 67.12
C MET A 212 56.22 -85.96 68.66
N THR A 213 55.23 -85.36 69.31
CA THR A 213 55.14 -85.41 70.78
C THR A 213 54.80 -86.81 71.28
N GLU A 214 53.94 -87.54 70.57
CA GLU A 214 53.73 -88.98 70.80
C GLU A 214 55.02 -89.77 70.62
N GLU A 215 55.82 -89.49 69.59
CA GLU A 215 57.10 -90.14 69.34
C GLU A 215 58.14 -89.82 70.43
N VAL A 216 58.25 -88.55 70.85
CA VAL A 216 59.13 -88.13 71.95
C VAL A 216 58.68 -88.76 73.27
N GLN A 217 57.38 -88.80 73.57
CA GLN A 217 56.88 -89.51 74.75
C GLN A 217 57.17 -91.01 74.69
N ALA A 218 57.05 -91.63 73.51
CA ALA A 218 57.42 -93.02 73.31
C ALA A 218 58.92 -93.25 73.54
N ASP A 219 59.79 -92.37 73.06
CA ASP A 219 61.24 -92.44 73.27
C ASP A 219 61.62 -92.19 74.74
N GLN A 220 60.92 -91.27 75.42
CA GLN A 220 61.14 -90.97 76.83
C GLN A 220 60.68 -92.13 77.73
N ARG A 221 59.58 -92.82 77.39
CA ARG A 221 59.18 -94.09 78.02
C ARG A 221 60.22 -95.18 77.80
N ARG A 222 60.80 -95.31 76.59
CA ARG A 222 61.90 -96.26 76.31
C ARG A 222 63.15 -95.94 77.14
N LYS A 223 63.52 -94.67 77.26
CA LYS A 223 64.66 -94.21 78.07
C LYS A 223 64.43 -94.45 79.56
N GLN A 224 63.25 -94.14 80.09
CA GLN A 224 62.88 -94.45 81.48
C GLN A 224 62.89 -95.95 81.78
N ALA A 225 62.38 -96.77 80.85
CA ALA A 225 62.47 -98.23 80.97
C ALA A 225 63.94 -98.70 80.98
N ARG A 226 64.82 -98.05 80.21
CA ARG A 226 66.25 -98.34 80.15
C ARG A 226 67.00 -97.90 81.42
N THR A 227 66.68 -96.74 82.00
CA THR A 227 67.25 -96.33 83.31
C THR A 227 66.77 -97.23 84.44
N GLN A 228 65.49 -97.62 84.47
CA GLN A 228 65.00 -98.61 85.44
C GLN A 228 65.70 -99.98 85.30
N LEU A 229 66.06 -100.38 84.07
CA LEU A 229 66.86 -101.58 83.81
C LEU A 229 68.30 -101.44 84.33
N LEU A 230 68.91 -100.27 84.19
CA LEU A 230 70.26 -99.99 84.69
C LEU A 230 70.30 -99.85 86.22
N GLU A 231 69.28 -99.26 86.84
CA GLU A 231 69.12 -99.21 88.29
C GLU A 231 68.96 -100.62 88.88
N LYS A 232 68.22 -101.51 88.21
CA LYS A 232 68.14 -102.93 88.59
C LYS A 232 69.47 -103.67 88.46
N GLN A 233 70.38 -103.23 87.59
CA GLN A 233 71.70 -103.84 87.41
C GLN A 233 72.76 -103.32 88.39
N LEU A 234 72.55 -102.17 89.04
CA LEU A 234 73.46 -101.59 90.04
C LEU A 234 73.16 -102.01 91.50
N LEU A 235 72.12 -102.81 91.74
CA LEU A 235 71.61 -103.19 93.06
C LEU A 235 71.89 -104.65 93.47
N ILE A 236 72.91 -105.31 92.90
CA ILE A 236 73.36 -106.64 93.35
C ILE A 236 74.80 -106.56 93.92
N PRO A 237 74.98 -106.65 95.26
CA PRO A 237 76.27 -106.87 95.93
C PRO A 237 76.65 -108.38 95.98
N PRO A 238 77.92 -108.73 96.34
CA PRO A 238 78.55 -110.02 96.01
C PRO A 238 78.30 -111.14 97.05
N SER A 239 78.27 -112.41 96.60
CA SER A 239 78.63 -113.65 97.35
C SER A 239 78.36 -114.89 96.48
N THR A 240 79.41 -115.61 96.05
CA THR A 240 79.90 -116.94 96.51
C THR A 240 79.08 -118.20 96.13
N SER A 241 79.79 -119.08 95.41
CA SER A 241 79.90 -120.56 95.51
C SER A 241 78.85 -121.53 94.94
N ALA A 242 79.41 -122.54 94.25
CA ALA A 242 78.93 -123.86 93.79
C ALA A 242 78.07 -123.88 92.51
N SER A 243 78.45 -124.54 91.40
CA SER A 243 79.46 -125.59 91.11
C SER A 243 80.33 -125.26 89.91
#